data_AF-A0A0D3I8R1-F1
#
_entry.id   AF-A0A0D3I8R1-F1
#
_cell.length_a   1.000
_cell.length_b   1.000
_cell.length_c   1.000
_cell.angle_alpha   90.00
_cell.angle_beta   90.00
_cell.angle_gamma   90.00
#
_symmetry.space_group_name_H-M   'P 1'
#
loop_
_entity.id
_entity.type
_entity.pdbx_description
1 polymer ?
#
loop_
_entity_poly.entity_id
_entity_poly.type
_entity_poly.pdbx_seq_one_letter_code
_entity_poly.pdbx_strand_id
1 'polypeptide(L)'
;MCMPSVVLREEEPPADFICPITTELMIDPVMAADGHAYERTAMERWLATKSTSPMTGEALEHTFLSTIHVLRRQIREWQQARA
;
A
#
# COMPACT_ATOMS: atom_id res chain seq x y z
N MET A 1 -10.93 -37.09 -17.56
CA MET A 1 -9.82 -36.14 -17.79
C MET A 1 -10.35 -34.72 -17.66
N CYS A 2 -10.16 -34.07 -16.51
CA CYS A 2 -10.29 -32.61 -16.43
C CYS A 2 -8.87 -32.06 -16.41
N MET A 3 -8.53 -31.29 -17.43
CA MET A 3 -7.22 -30.65 -17.58
C MET A 3 -6.94 -29.74 -16.38
N PRO A 4 -5.70 -29.66 -15.88
CA PRO A 4 -5.35 -28.64 -14.91
C PRO A 4 -5.43 -27.30 -15.63
N SER A 5 -6.36 -26.42 -15.21
CA SER A 5 -6.40 -25.03 -15.64
C SER A 5 -5.07 -24.39 -15.30
N VAL A 6 -4.22 -24.24 -16.32
CA VAL A 6 -3.04 -23.40 -16.26
C VAL A 6 -3.57 -21.97 -16.21
N VAL A 7 -3.89 -21.48 -15.01
CA VAL A 7 -4.08 -20.05 -14.78
C VAL A 7 -2.77 -19.40 -15.18
N LEU A 8 -2.80 -18.65 -16.29
CA LEU A 8 -1.78 -17.66 -16.61
C LEU A 8 -1.69 -16.78 -15.37
N ARG A 9 -0.65 -16.98 -14.56
CA ARG A 9 -0.41 -16.16 -13.37
C ARG A 9 0.05 -14.81 -13.87
N GLU A 10 -0.89 -13.93 -14.20
CA GLU A 10 -0.67 -12.49 -14.03
C GLU A 10 -0.35 -12.31 -12.56
N GLU A 11 0.93 -12.40 -12.22
CA GLU A 11 1.35 -12.53 -10.83
C GLU A 11 1.04 -11.18 -10.15
N GLU A 12 -0.02 -11.18 -9.34
CA GLU A 12 -0.57 -9.98 -8.74
C GLU A 12 0.51 -9.31 -7.86
N PRO A 13 0.48 -7.97 -7.74
CA PRO A 13 1.38 -7.29 -6.83
C PRO A 13 1.24 -7.89 -5.42
N PRO A 14 2.36 -8.10 -4.69
CA PRO A 14 2.32 -8.44 -3.28
C PRO A 14 1.35 -7.52 -2.53
N ALA A 15 0.58 -8.08 -1.60
CA ALA A 15 -0.41 -7.32 -0.83
C ALA A 15 0.22 -6.11 -0.11
N ASP A 16 1.48 -6.24 0.33
CA ASP A 16 2.24 -5.17 0.98
C ASP A 16 2.52 -3.97 0.06
N PHE A 17 2.34 -4.10 -1.25
CA PHE A 17 2.52 -3.03 -2.23
C PHE A 17 1.23 -2.26 -2.50
N ILE A 18 0.09 -2.79 -2.04
CA ILE A 18 -1.23 -2.22 -2.26
C ILE A 18 -1.60 -1.32 -1.09
N CYS A 19 -2.04 -0.10 -1.41
CA CYS A 19 -2.56 0.84 -0.43
C CYS A 19 -3.91 0.34 0.11
N PRO A 20 -4.09 0.20 1.44
CA PRO A 20 -5.37 -0.24 2.01
C PRO A 20 -6.54 0.74 1.77
N ILE A 21 -6.24 2.03 1.51
CA ILE A 21 -7.26 3.06 1.28
C ILE A 21 -7.71 3.09 -0.18
N THR A 22 -6.75 3.13 -1.12
CA THR A 22 -7.06 3.26 -2.56
C THR A 22 -7.25 1.92 -3.24
N THR A 23 -6.81 0.82 -2.62
CA THR A 23 -6.77 -0.53 -3.19
C THR A 23 -5.93 -0.62 -4.48
N GLU A 24 -4.99 0.31 -4.63
CA GLU A 24 -4.09 0.42 -5.78
C GLU A 24 -2.62 0.30 -5.35
N LEU A 25 -1.74 0.01 -6.31
CA LEU A 25 -0.31 -0.04 -6.09
C LEU A 25 0.23 1.32 -5.62
N MET A 26 0.98 1.31 -4.51
CA MET A 26 1.57 2.53 -3.94
C MET A 26 2.70 3.07 -4.82
N ILE A 27 2.72 4.39 -5.03
CA ILE A 27 3.77 5.11 -5.75
C ILE A 27 4.71 5.82 -4.76
N ASP A 28 4.15 6.33 -3.66
CA ASP A 28 4.92 6.90 -2.55
C ASP A 28 4.40 6.35 -1.21
N PRO A 29 4.82 5.13 -0.84
CA PRO A 29 4.41 4.51 0.42
C PRO A 29 4.92 5.30 1.63
N VAL A 30 3.99 5.64 2.53
CA VAL A 30 4.24 6.29 3.81
C VAL A 30 3.71 5.46 4.96
N MET A 31 4.43 5.46 6.07
CA MET A 31 4.03 4.83 7.32
C MET A 31 3.30 5.86 8.20
N ALA A 32 2.14 5.48 8.73
CA ALA A 32 1.46 6.23 9.78
C ALA A 32 1.82 5.68 11.19
N ALA A 33 1.35 6.34 12.25
CA ALA A 33 1.62 5.95 13.64
C ALA A 33 1.11 4.55 14.01
N ASP A 34 0.17 4.01 13.24
CA ASP A 34 -0.38 2.66 13.39
C ASP A 34 0.54 1.56 12.83
N GLY A 35 1.71 1.92 12.28
CA GLY A 35 2.66 0.99 11.69
C GLY A 35 2.30 0.47 10.29
N HIS A 36 1.21 0.94 9.69
CA HIS A 36 0.77 0.50 8.37
C HIS A 36 1.26 1.45 7.27
N ALA A 37 1.44 0.88 6.07
CA ALA A 37 1.84 1.61 4.87
C ALA A 37 0.61 2.03 4.06
N TYR A 38 0.62 3.28 3.61
CA TYR A 38 -0.42 3.86 2.78
C TYR A 38 0.20 4.65 1.64
N GLU A 39 -0.57 4.90 0.59
CA GLU A 39 -0.20 5.89 -0.41
C GLU A 39 -0.23 7.30 0.22
N ARG A 40 0.82 8.11 0.03
CA ARG A 40 0.94 9.46 0.61
C ARG A 40 -0.32 10.28 0.41
N THR A 41 -0.76 10.42 -0.84
CA THR A 41 -1.87 11.31 -1.19
C THR A 41 -3.19 10.85 -0.56
N ALA A 42 -3.37 9.53 -0.41
CA ALA A 42 -4.56 8.97 0.23
C ALA A 42 -4.54 9.23 1.75
N MET A 43 -3.40 9.01 2.40
CA MET A 43 -3.27 9.23 3.83
C MET A 43 -3.34 10.72 4.20
N GLU A 44 -2.76 11.61 3.40
CA GLU A 44 -2.88 13.06 3.60
C GLU A 44 -4.33 13.54 3.49
N ARG A 45 -5.10 13.03 2.52
CA ARG A 45 -6.54 13.31 2.40
C ARG A 45 -7.33 12.76 3.58
N TRP A 46 -6.99 11.57 4.06
CA TRP A 46 -7.62 11.01 5.25
C TRP A 46 -7.37 11.90 6.47
N LEU A 47 -6.12 12.28 6.71
CA LEU A 47 -5.70 13.16 7.82
C LEU A 47 -6.32 14.56 7.77
N ALA A 48 -6.68 15.05 6.57
CA ALA A 48 -7.41 16.31 6.42
C ALA A 48 -8.84 16.26 6.99
N THR A 49 -9.40 15.05 7.17
CA THR A 49 -10.78 14.86 7.66
C THR A 49 -10.85 14.13 9.01
N LYS A 50 -9.90 13.22 9.28
CA LYS A 50 -9.89 12.32 10.44
C LYS A 50 -8.47 12.10 10.93
N SER A 51 -8.26 12.06 12.24
CA SER A 51 -6.96 11.74 12.85
C SER A 51 -6.92 10.30 13.38
N THR A 52 -7.55 9.37 12.66
CA THR A 52 -7.65 7.95 13.04
C THR A 52 -6.94 7.04 12.04
N SER A 53 -6.65 5.79 12.41
CA SER A 53 -6.16 4.77 11.50
C SER A 53 -7.26 4.37 10.51
N PRO A 54 -6.98 4.35 9.19
CA PRO A 54 -7.89 3.75 8.21
C PRO A 54 -8.12 2.25 8.42
N MET A 55 -7.14 1.55 9.00
CA MET A 55 -7.16 0.09 9.21
C MET A 55 -7.92 -0.31 10.48
N THR A 56 -7.64 0.36 11.60
CA THR A 56 -8.21 -0.03 12.90
C THR A 56 -9.36 0.87 13.35
N GLY A 57 -9.48 2.07 12.78
CA GLY A 57 -10.43 3.09 13.23
C GLY A 57 -10.04 3.82 14.52
N GLU A 58 -8.93 3.43 15.15
CA GLU A 58 -8.45 4.04 16.40
C GLU A 58 -7.75 5.38 16.16
N ALA A 59 -7.67 6.25 17.17
CA ALA A 59 -6.93 7.50 17.06
C ALA A 59 -5.44 7.24 16.84
N LEU A 60 -4.84 7.95 15.88
CA LEU A 60 -3.40 7.89 15.67
C LEU A 60 -2.68 8.64 16.80
N GLU A 61 -1.60 8.06 17.31
CA GLU A 61 -0.75 8.74 18.31
C GLU A 61 -0.20 10.07 17.77
N HIS A 62 0.13 10.10 16.49
CA HIS A 62 0.54 11.31 15.78
C HIS A 62 0.13 11.27 14.31
N THR A 63 0.03 12.44 13.69
CA THR A 63 -0.28 12.60 12.26
C THR A 63 0.95 12.70 11.37
N PHE A 64 2.15 12.52 11.92
CA PHE A 64 3.39 12.48 11.13
C PHE A 64 3.42 11.24 10.23
N LEU A 65 3.80 11.46 8.98
CA LEU A 65 3.95 10.42 7.97
C LEU A 65 5.43 10.24 7.62
N SER A 66 5.91 9.00 7.74
CA SER A 66 7.31 8.66 7.44
C SER A 66 7.40 7.91 6.12
N THR A 67 8.17 8.42 5.16
CA THR A 67 8.34 7.74 3.87
C THR A 67 9.06 6.40 4.03
N ILE A 68 8.52 5.33 3.44
CA ILE A 68 9.14 4.01 3.45
C ILE A 68 9.97 3.83 2.17
N HIS A 69 11.19 4.37 2.17
CA HIS A 69 12.07 4.36 0.99
C HIS A 69 12.36 2.95 0.45
N VAL A 70 12.52 1.96 1.34
CA VAL A 70 12.77 0.58 0.96
C VAL A 70 11.58 -0.04 0.22
N LEU A 71 10.36 0.18 0.70
CA LEU A 71 9.13 -0.31 0.05
C LEU A 71 8.93 0.37 -1.29
N ARG A 72 9.16 1.69 -1.35
CA ARG A 72 9.11 2.45 -2.61
C ARG A 72 10.07 1.88 -3.66
N ARG A 73 11.28 1.49 -3.25
CA ARG A 73 12.26 0.86 -4.14
C ARG A 73 11.78 -0.52 -4.60
N GLN A 74 11.30 -1.36 -3.70
CA GLN A 74 10.79 -2.71 -4.03
C GLN A 74 9.62 -2.66 -5.02
N ILE A 75 8.68 -1.74 -4.82
CA ILE A 75 7.55 -1.56 -5.74
C ILE A 75 8.04 -1.17 -7.13
N ARG A 76 9.00 -0.24 -7.23
CA ARG A 76 9.58 0.17 -8.52
C ARG A 76 10.31 -0.97 -9.22
N GLU A 77 11.10 -1.75 -8.48
CA GLU A 77 11.79 -2.91 -9.03
C GLU A 77 10.77 -3.94 -9.55
N TRP A 78 9.68 -4.16 -8.81
CA TRP A 78 8.57 -5.03 -9.23
C TRP A 78 7.87 -4.51 -10.49
N GLN A 79 7.63 -3.20 -10.60
CA GLN A 79 7.04 -2.60 -11.81
C GLN A 79 7.97 -2.74 -13.02
N GLN A 80 9.27 -2.51 -12.84
CA GLN A 80 10.26 -2.58 -13.91
C GLN A 80 10.48 -4.00 -14.42
N ALA A 81 10.42 -5.01 -13.54
CA ALA A 81 10.51 -6.42 -13.94
C ALA A 81 9.32 -6.88 -14.81
N ARG A 82 8.26 -6.08 -14.91
CA ARG A 82 6.99 -6.39 -15.57
C ARG A 82 6.61 -5.40 -16.68
N ALA A 83 7.50 -4.44 -16.99
CA ALA A 83 7.36 -3.47 -18.07
C ALA A 83 7.98 -4.01 -19.37
#